data_AF-A0AAU3GE93-F1
#
_entry.id   AF-A0AAU3GE93-F1
#
_cell.length_a   1.000
_cell.length_b   1.000
_cell.length_c   1.000
_cell.angle_alpha   90.00
_cell.angle_beta   90.00
_cell.angle_gamma   90.00
#
_symmetry.space_group_name_H-M   'P 1'
#
loop_
_entity.id
_entity.type
_entity.pdbx_description
1 polymer ?
#
loop_
_entity_poly.entity_id
_entity_poly.type
_entity_poly.pdbx_seq_one_letter_code
_entity_poly.pdbx_strand_id
1 'polypeptide(L)'
;MTVQEIADAIHAPIDPACAAVVLENTAVAWKSGEIDQDTAATIAHAWVHDDSRAGFWPLFEEYAALVELRDGVNDGRVDWREVDPEITGWDPSTTAYEVACQMAGDAARALLGGQR
;
A
#
# COMPACT_ATOMS: atom_id res chain seq x y z
N MET A 1 9.48 12.80 -5.00
CA MET A 1 9.90 11.88 -6.07
C MET A 1 9.05 12.20 -7.28
N THR A 2 9.64 12.41 -8.45
CA THR A 2 8.96 12.84 -9.67
C THR A 2 8.49 11.63 -10.49
N VAL A 3 7.50 11.82 -11.36
CA VAL A 3 7.04 10.79 -12.31
C VAL A 3 8.20 10.20 -13.15
N GLN A 4 9.22 11.02 -13.45
CA GLN A 4 10.42 10.58 -14.17
C GLN A 4 11.29 9.63 -13.33
N GLU A 5 11.42 9.89 -12.03
CA GLU A 5 12.15 9.01 -11.11
C GLU A 5 11.44 7.66 -10.94
N ILE A 6 10.11 7.64 -11.03
CA ILE A 6 9.30 6.40 -11.01
C ILE A 6 9.49 5.60 -12.31
N ALA A 7 9.53 6.28 -13.47
CA ALA A 7 9.74 5.63 -14.76
C ALA A 7 11.12 4.97 -14.89
N ASP A 8 12.16 5.63 -14.39
CA ASP A 8 13.54 5.12 -14.40
C ASP A 8 13.70 3.92 -13.46
N ALA A 9 12.94 3.86 -12.36
CA ALA A 9 12.91 2.70 -11.45
C ALA A 9 12.33 1.44 -12.13
N ILE A 10 11.33 1.58 -13.01
CA ILE A 10 10.64 0.46 -13.69
C ILE A 10 11.60 -0.40 -14.53
N HIS A 11 12.75 0.13 -14.96
CA HIS A 11 13.70 -0.56 -15.84
C HIS A 11 14.89 -1.22 -15.09
N ALA A 12 14.95 -1.11 -13.76
CA ALA A 12 15.97 -1.77 -12.94
C ALA A 12 15.59 -3.23 -12.61
N PRO A 13 16.56 -4.13 -12.37
CA PRO A 13 16.25 -5.45 -11.82
C PRO A 13 15.44 -5.30 -10.53
N ILE A 14 14.28 -5.95 -10.47
CA ILE A 14 13.30 -5.79 -9.39
C ILE A 14 13.87 -6.38 -8.09
N ASP A 15 14.43 -5.52 -7.24
CA ASP A 15 14.60 -5.84 -5.83
C ASP A 15 13.20 -5.89 -5.19
N PRO A 16 12.81 -6.96 -4.47
CA PRO A 16 11.53 -7.03 -3.77
C PRO A 16 11.29 -5.84 -2.82
N ALA A 17 12.36 -5.28 -2.24
CA ALA A 17 12.28 -4.06 -1.45
C ALA A 17 11.94 -2.83 -2.32
N CYS A 18 12.43 -2.76 -3.56
CA CYS A 18 12.04 -1.72 -4.52
C CYS A 18 10.57 -1.87 -4.95
N ALA A 19 10.07 -3.09 -5.16
CA ALA A 19 8.68 -3.32 -5.56
C ALA A 19 7.69 -2.84 -4.48
N ALA A 20 7.93 -3.19 -3.21
CA ALA A 20 7.09 -2.74 -2.10
C ALA A 20 7.10 -1.20 -1.96
N VAL A 21 8.27 -0.57 -2.07
CA VAL A 21 8.39 0.90 -2.02
C VAL A 21 7.64 1.57 -3.18
N VAL A 22 7.70 1.02 -4.39
CA VAL A 22 6.98 1.58 -5.53
C VAL A 22 5.47 1.41 -5.37
N LEU A 23 5.00 0.25 -4.91
CA LEU A 23 3.58 0.03 -4.61
C LEU A 23 3.07 1.04 -3.58
N GLU A 24 3.82 1.25 -2.49
CA GLU A 24 3.44 2.17 -1.42
C GLU A 24 3.37 3.62 -1.93
N ASN A 25 4.40 4.08 -2.63
CA ASN A 25 4.40 5.43 -3.21
C ASN A 25 3.28 5.63 -4.23
N THR A 26 2.98 4.61 -5.03
CA THR A 26 1.88 4.65 -6.02
C THR A 26 0.53 4.73 -5.32
N ALA A 27 0.34 3.96 -4.24
CA ALA A 27 -0.88 4.00 -3.43
C ALA A 27 -1.10 5.39 -2.81
N VAL A 28 -0.05 5.97 -2.21
CA VAL A 28 -0.10 7.31 -1.61
C VAL A 28 -0.41 8.38 -2.67
N ALA A 29 0.28 8.36 -3.82
CA ALA A 29 0.06 9.32 -4.90
C ALA A 29 -1.35 9.21 -5.50
N TRP A 30 -1.90 8.00 -5.60
CA TRP A 30 -3.26 7.80 -6.07
C TRP A 30 -4.29 8.33 -5.07
N LYS A 31 -4.15 7.99 -3.79
CA LYS A 31 -5.06 8.43 -2.73
C LYS A 31 -5.04 9.94 -2.49
N SER A 32 -3.89 10.59 -2.71
CA SER A 32 -3.77 12.05 -2.65
C SER A 32 -4.36 12.76 -3.88
N GLY A 33 -4.67 12.02 -4.96
CA GLY A 33 -5.12 12.56 -6.24
C GLY A 33 -4.00 13.15 -7.10
N GLU A 34 -2.73 12.90 -6.77
CA GLU A 34 -1.57 13.32 -7.57
C GLU A 34 -1.53 12.59 -8.92
N ILE A 35 -1.96 11.33 -8.95
CA ILE A 35 -2.09 10.52 -10.17
C ILE A 35 -3.51 9.94 -10.29
N ASP A 36 -3.96 9.73 -11.53
CA ASP A 36 -5.25 9.07 -11.79
C ASP A 36 -5.15 7.54 -11.64
N GLN A 37 -6.32 6.89 -11.65
CA GLN A 37 -6.45 5.44 -11.54
C GLN A 37 -5.69 4.69 -12.66
N ASP A 38 -5.73 5.18 -13.90
CA ASP A 38 -5.10 4.50 -15.04
C ASP A 38 -3.57 4.53 -14.92
N THR A 39 -3.02 5.65 -14.45
CA THR A 39 -1.60 5.84 -14.16
C THR A 39 -1.17 4.95 -13.00
N ALA A 40 -1.93 4.96 -11.89
CA ALA A 40 -1.67 4.12 -10.73
C ALA A 40 -1.68 2.63 -11.09
N ALA A 41 -2.70 2.18 -11.83
CA ALA A 41 -2.82 0.80 -12.31
C ALA A 41 -1.65 0.41 -13.21
N THR A 42 -1.17 1.33 -14.06
CA THR A 42 -0.06 1.06 -14.98
C THR A 42 1.27 0.95 -14.27
N ILE A 43 1.55 1.87 -13.33
CA ILE A 43 2.76 1.81 -12.52
C ILE A 43 2.73 0.55 -11.68
N ALA A 44 1.71 0.37 -10.85
CA ALA A 44 1.68 -0.73 -9.90
C ALA A 44 1.69 -2.10 -10.59
N HIS A 45 0.93 -2.30 -11.69
CA HIS A 45 0.96 -3.54 -12.46
C HIS A 45 2.35 -3.90 -13.02
N ALA A 46 3.22 -2.92 -13.30
CA ALA A 46 4.57 -3.19 -13.79
C ALA A 46 5.48 -3.88 -12.75
N TRP A 47 5.09 -3.84 -11.47
CA TRP A 47 5.89 -4.34 -10.34
C TRP A 47 5.33 -5.60 -9.67
N VAL A 48 4.24 -6.14 -10.22
CA VAL A 48 3.56 -7.32 -9.69
C VAL A 48 3.72 -8.48 -10.65
N HIS A 49 3.88 -9.68 -10.09
CA HIS A 49 3.90 -10.94 -10.83
C HIS A 49 2.48 -11.49 -11.03
N ASP A 50 1.53 -10.66 -11.42
CA ASP A 50 0.18 -11.09 -11.85
C ASP A 50 0.03 -10.83 -13.35
N ASP A 51 -0.30 -11.87 -14.11
CA ASP A 51 -0.48 -11.79 -15.56
C ASP A 51 -1.81 -11.09 -15.95
N SER A 52 -2.70 -10.78 -15.00
CA SER A 52 -4.02 -10.21 -15.26
C SER A 52 -4.30 -8.89 -14.54
N ARG A 53 -4.35 -7.78 -15.31
CA ARG A 53 -4.77 -6.44 -14.83
C ARG A 53 -6.13 -6.44 -14.10
N ALA A 54 -7.04 -7.34 -14.49
CA ALA A 54 -8.38 -7.41 -13.92
C ALA A 54 -8.43 -8.04 -12.51
N GLY A 55 -7.52 -8.97 -12.20
CA GLY A 55 -7.38 -9.55 -10.86
C GLY A 55 -6.58 -8.64 -9.91
N PHE A 56 -5.62 -7.91 -10.48
CA PHE A 56 -4.73 -7.02 -9.75
C PHE A 56 -5.42 -5.80 -9.10
N TRP A 57 -6.27 -5.08 -9.84
CA TRP A 57 -6.75 -3.76 -9.40
C TRP A 57 -7.50 -3.79 -8.05
N PRO A 58 -8.44 -4.73 -7.80
CA PRO A 58 -9.09 -4.82 -6.49
C PRO A 58 -8.11 -5.04 -5.32
N LEU A 59 -7.06 -5.83 -5.52
CA LEU A 59 -6.03 -6.08 -4.49
C LEU A 59 -5.20 -4.82 -4.23
N PHE A 60 -4.91 -4.03 -5.27
CA PHE A 60 -4.20 -2.77 -5.13
C PHE A 60 -5.04 -1.72 -4.43
N GLU A 61 -6.34 -1.65 -4.74
CA GLU A 61 -7.28 -0.76 -4.07
C GLU A 61 -7.40 -1.07 -2.57
N GLU A 62 -7.48 -2.36 -2.22
CA GLU A 62 -7.46 -2.82 -0.83
C GLU A 62 -6.16 -2.41 -0.12
N TYR A 63 -5.01 -2.71 -0.74
CA TYR A 63 -3.71 -2.30 -0.20
C TYR A 63 -3.61 -0.78 0.01
N ALA A 64 -4.04 0.02 -0.96
CA ALA A 64 -4.01 1.48 -0.85
C ALA A 64 -4.93 2.01 0.25
N ALA A 65 -6.09 1.38 0.48
CA ALA A 65 -6.96 1.72 1.60
C ALA A 65 -6.30 1.39 2.96
N LEU A 66 -5.55 0.29 3.04
CA LEU A 66 -4.82 -0.09 4.26
C LEU A 66 -3.61 0.82 4.54
N VAL A 67 -2.93 1.28 3.49
CA VAL A 67 -1.88 2.31 3.61
C VAL A 67 -2.48 3.62 4.14
N GLU A 68 -3.60 4.05 3.57
CA GLU A 68 -4.32 5.25 4.03
C GLU A 68 -4.77 5.14 5.49
N LEU A 69 -5.30 3.98 5.89
CA LEU A 69 -5.69 3.68 7.27
C LEU A 69 -4.48 3.76 8.21
N ARG A 70 -3.39 3.06 7.88
CA ARG A 70 -2.15 3.04 8.66
C ARG A 70 -1.60 4.45 8.86
N ASP A 71 -1.51 5.23 7.79
CA ASP A 71 -0.97 6.59 7.84
C ASP A 71 -1.90 7.52 8.63
N GLY A 72 -3.21 7.36 8.48
CA GLY A 72 -4.21 8.09 9.26
C GLY A 72 -4.16 7.77 10.76
N VAL A 73 -3.87 6.54 11.14
CA VAL A 73 -3.68 6.18 12.56
C VAL A 73 -2.37 6.77 13.08
N ASN A 74 -1.29 6.70 12.29
CA ASN A 74 0.02 7.23 12.65
C ASN A 74 0.02 8.76 12.87
N ASP A 75 -0.69 9.50 12.02
CA ASP A 75 -0.78 10.95 12.09
C ASP A 75 -1.99 11.47 12.90
N GLY A 76 -2.82 10.56 13.41
CA GLY A 76 -3.96 10.86 14.28
C GLY A 76 -5.21 11.37 13.56
N ARG A 77 -5.28 11.30 12.22
CA ARG A 77 -6.51 11.56 11.46
C ARG A 77 -7.57 10.48 11.64
N VAL A 78 -7.17 9.25 11.97
CA VAL A 78 -8.06 8.11 12.21
C VAL A 78 -8.00 7.70 13.69
N ASP A 79 -9.16 7.55 14.32
CA ASP A 79 -9.25 7.04 15.69
C ASP A 79 -8.92 5.55 15.71
N TRP A 80 -8.16 5.09 16.71
CA TRP A 80 -7.75 3.69 16.85
C TRP A 80 -8.93 2.70 16.82
N ARG A 81 -10.14 3.13 17.22
CA ARG A 81 -11.35 2.31 17.19
C ARG A 81 -11.84 1.97 15.78
N GLU A 82 -11.41 2.72 14.77
CA GLU A 82 -11.71 2.41 13.37
C GLU A 82 -10.87 1.24 12.85
N VAL A 83 -9.72 0.97 13.48
CA VAL A 83 -8.91 -0.23 13.21
C VAL A 83 -9.51 -1.44 13.92
N ASP A 84 -9.63 -1.36 15.24
CA ASP A 84 -10.23 -2.42 16.06
C ASP A 84 -10.75 -1.80 17.38
N PRO A 85 -12.08 -1.76 17.59
CA PRO A 85 -12.68 -1.19 18.80
C PRO A 85 -12.47 -2.06 20.05
N GLU A 86 -12.01 -3.30 19.90
CA GLU A 86 -11.71 -4.22 20.99
C GLU A 86 -10.29 -4.06 21.54
N ILE A 87 -9.45 -3.21 20.94
CA ILE A 87 -8.13 -2.89 21.47
C ILE A 87 -8.27 -2.28 22.87
N THR A 88 -7.59 -2.90 23.83
CA THR A 88 -7.52 -2.45 25.23
C THR A 88 -6.08 -2.31 25.66
N GLY A 89 -5.79 -1.42 26.61
CA GLY A 89 -4.43 -1.24 27.15
C GLY A 89 -4.10 0.21 27.46
N TRP A 90 -2.82 0.45 27.79
CA TRP A 90 -2.32 1.77 28.16
C TRP A 90 -2.08 2.68 26.95
N ASP A 91 -1.84 2.11 25.77
CA ASP A 91 -1.64 2.85 24.51
C ASP A 91 -2.34 2.16 23.32
N PRO A 92 -3.68 2.31 23.22
CA PRO A 92 -4.47 1.72 22.13
C PRO A 92 -4.06 2.23 20.74
N SER A 93 -3.58 3.47 20.64
CA SER A 93 -3.18 4.07 19.36
C SER A 93 -1.93 3.41 18.78
N THR A 94 -0.91 3.16 19.61
CA THR A 94 0.29 2.43 19.15
C THR A 94 -0.05 1.00 18.73
N THR A 95 -0.89 0.29 19.50
CA THR A 95 -1.34 -1.06 19.11
C THR A 95 -2.14 -1.04 17.80
N ALA A 96 -3.04 -0.08 17.62
CA ALA A 96 -3.80 0.07 16.37
C ALA A 96 -2.88 0.37 15.18
N TYR A 97 -1.84 1.18 15.36
CA TYR A 97 -0.85 1.44 14.32
C TYR A 97 -0.08 0.16 13.94
N GLU A 98 0.33 -0.66 14.90
CA GLU A 98 1.00 -1.94 14.64
C GLU A 98 0.08 -2.92 13.89
N VAL A 99 -1.21 -2.99 14.26
CA VAL A 99 -2.22 -3.78 13.55
C VAL A 99 -2.38 -3.28 12.11
N ALA A 100 -2.53 -1.97 11.90
CA ALA A 100 -2.65 -1.40 10.57
C ALA A 100 -1.40 -1.63 9.72
N CYS A 101 -0.20 -1.56 10.31
CA CYS A 101 1.06 -1.94 9.67
C CYS A 101 1.05 -3.40 9.20
N GLN A 102 0.58 -4.31 10.05
CA GLN A 102 0.50 -5.74 9.71
C GLN A 102 -0.49 -5.98 8.57
N MET A 103 -1.68 -5.38 8.61
CA MET A 103 -2.69 -5.49 7.55
C MET A 103 -2.14 -4.99 6.20
N ALA A 104 -1.54 -3.80 6.15
CA ALA A 104 -0.94 -3.25 4.94
C ALA A 104 0.21 -4.13 4.42
N GLY A 105 1.03 -4.67 5.32
CA GLY A 105 2.11 -5.59 4.97
C GLY A 105 1.61 -6.92 4.39
N ASP A 106 0.52 -7.47 4.92
CA ASP A 106 -0.09 -8.70 4.40
C ASP A 106 -0.73 -8.49 3.02
N ALA A 107 -1.41 -7.36 2.82
CA ALA A 107 -1.92 -6.98 1.50
C ALA A 107 -0.81 -6.77 0.47
N ALA A 108 0.30 -6.12 0.86
CA ALA A 108 1.47 -5.98 -0.01
C ALA A 108 2.07 -7.34 -0.41
N ARG A 109 2.14 -8.30 0.53
CA ARG A 109 2.61 -9.67 0.22
C ARG A 109 1.65 -10.40 -0.71
N ALA A 110 0.34 -10.28 -0.49
CA ALA A 110 -0.66 -10.89 -1.35
C ALA A 110 -0.55 -10.35 -2.80
N LEU A 111 -0.36 -9.03 -2.93
CA LEU A 111 -0.10 -8.39 -4.21
C LEU A 111 1.17 -8.93 -4.87
N LEU A 112 2.31 -8.90 -4.19
CA LEU A 112 3.62 -9.28 -4.74
C LEU A 112 3.77 -10.80 -5.00
N GLY A 113 2.69 -11.58 -4.90
CA GLY A 113 2.71 -13.01 -5.18
C GLY A 113 3.36 -13.84 -4.08
N GLY A 114 3.22 -13.39 -2.82
CA GLY A 114 3.73 -14.04 -1.62
C GLY A 114 3.63 -15.57 -1.70
N GLN A 115 4.81 -16.19 -1.86
CA GLN A 115 5.02 -17.63 -1.91
C GLN A 115 4.37 -18.30 -0.68
N ARG A 116 3.53 -19.30 -0.93
CA ARG A 116 3.22 -20.35 0.04
C ARG A 116 4.40 -21.29 0.21
#